data_AF-A0A7R9XYT6-F1
#
_entry.id   AF-A0A7R9XYT6-F1
#
_cell.length_a   1.000
_cell.length_b   1.000
_cell.length_c   1.000
_cell.angle_alpha   90.00
_cell.angle_beta   90.00
_cell.angle_gamma   90.00
#
_symmetry.space_group_name_H-M   'P 1'
#
loop_
_entity.id
_entity.type
_entity.pdbx_description
1 polymer ?
#
loop_
_entity_poly.entity_id
_entity_poly.type
_entity_poly.pdbx_seq_one_letter_code
_entity_poly.pdbx_strand_id
1 'polypeptide(L)'
;APGLQLRLHPHQIAGLSWMRRRERCGWGGPSVVDPRWVGPIGARTTTTTATTTDGGGDVETPYWLNAVSGEMSLAPPPSYVDSPGGLLCDEPGLGKTVTALALIFARRGARPPPPTGARARFCPEKRAWFYKEAPSLSSGGGGGGG
;
A
#
# COMPACT_ATOMS: atom_id res chain seq x y z
N ALA A 1 -15.67 -2.47 -20.88
CA ALA A 1 -15.09 -1.15 -20.58
C ALA A 1 -15.12 -0.32 -21.87
N PRO A 2 -15.46 0.97 -21.83
CA PRO A 2 -15.54 1.76 -23.07
C PRO A 2 -14.17 1.78 -23.75
N GLY A 3 -14.11 1.35 -25.02
CA GLY A 3 -12.90 1.32 -25.84
C GLY A 3 -12.29 -0.06 -26.12
N LEU A 4 -12.74 -1.13 -25.44
CA LEU A 4 -12.33 -2.50 -25.74
C LEU A 4 -13.54 -3.29 -26.27
N GLN A 5 -13.55 -3.64 -27.57
CA GLN A 5 -14.58 -4.49 -28.19
C GLN A 5 -14.37 -5.99 -27.85
N LEU A 6 -14.01 -6.30 -26.60
CA LEU A 6 -13.81 -7.66 -26.11
C LEU A 6 -14.59 -7.85 -24.82
N ARG A 7 -15.25 -9.01 -24.69
CA ARG A 7 -15.91 -9.42 -23.44
C ARG A 7 -14.85 -10.05 -22.54
N LEU A 8 -14.71 -9.51 -21.32
CA LEU A 8 -13.79 -10.07 -20.33
C LEU A 8 -14.38 -11.35 -19.74
N HIS A 9 -13.53 -12.35 -19.53
CA HIS A 9 -13.88 -13.56 -18.79
C HIS A 9 -14.04 -13.26 -17.29
N PRO A 10 -14.75 -14.10 -16.52
CA PRO A 10 -14.98 -13.88 -15.09
C PRO A 10 -13.69 -13.63 -14.28
N HIS A 11 -12.63 -14.40 -14.54
CA HIS A 11 -11.34 -14.21 -13.86
C HIS A 11 -10.67 -12.88 -14.23
N GLN A 12 -10.81 -12.42 -15.47
CA GLN A 12 -10.29 -11.13 -15.92
C GLN A 12 -11.06 -9.96 -15.27
N ILE A 13 -12.37 -10.13 -15.04
CA ILE A 13 -13.18 -9.15 -14.30
C ILE A 13 -12.73 -9.09 -12.83
N ALA A 14 -12.45 -10.23 -12.22
CA ALA A 14 -11.91 -10.30 -10.86
C ALA A 14 -10.53 -9.62 -10.77
N GLY A 15 -9.61 -9.96 -11.68
CA GLY A 15 -8.29 -9.35 -11.77
C GLY A 15 -8.35 -7.84 -11.99
N LEU A 16 -9.20 -7.37 -12.92
CA LEU A 16 -9.44 -5.94 -13.14
C LEU A 16 -9.98 -5.24 -11.88
N SER A 17 -10.92 -5.88 -11.19
CA SER A 17 -11.48 -5.34 -9.94
C SER A 17 -10.42 -5.20 -8.85
N TRP A 18 -9.53 -6.19 -8.71
CA TRP A 18 -8.40 -6.15 -7.80
C TRP A 18 -7.42 -5.02 -8.17
N MET A 19 -7.01 -4.93 -9.45
CA MET A 19 -6.08 -3.89 -9.91
C MET A 19 -6.65 -2.47 -9.70
N ARG A 20 -7.93 -2.25 -9.99
CA ARG A 20 -8.59 -0.95 -9.75
C ARG A 20 -8.58 -0.55 -8.28
N ARG A 21 -8.70 -1.52 -7.37
CA ARG A 21 -8.62 -1.28 -5.92
C ARG A 21 -7.20 -0.86 -5.53
N ARG A 22 -6.20 -1.61 -5.99
CA ARG A 22 -4.78 -1.33 -5.71
C ARG A 22 -4.31 0.03 -6.21
N GLU A 23 -4.82 0.52 -7.35
CA GLU A 23 -4.47 1.84 -7.88
C GLU A 23 -5.15 3.03 -7.17
N ARG A 24 -6.12 2.80 -6.28
CA ARG A 24 -6.84 3.86 -5.55
C ARG A 24 -6.23 4.15 -4.18
N CYS A 25 -5.34 3.29 -3.69
CA CYS A 25 -4.64 3.46 -2.42
C CYS A 25 -3.53 4.53 -2.56
N GLY A 26 -3.90 5.81 -2.66
CA GLY A 26 -2.96 6.92 -2.62
C GLY A 26 -2.69 7.38 -1.19
N TRP A 27 -1.41 7.59 -0.82
CA TRP A 27 -0.86 8.27 0.38
C TRP A 27 -1.49 7.99 1.77
N GLY A 28 -2.36 6.98 1.86
CA GLY A 28 -3.05 6.50 3.05
C GLY A 28 -3.59 5.09 2.82
N GLY A 29 -2.93 4.34 1.94
CA GLY A 29 -3.19 2.92 1.74
C GLY A 29 -2.86 2.12 3.00
N PRO A 30 -3.23 0.82 3.03
CA PRO A 30 -2.85 -0.05 4.13
C PRO A 30 -1.33 0.02 4.38
N SER A 31 -0.92 0.02 5.64
CA SER A 31 0.51 -0.08 5.97
C SER A 31 0.95 -1.53 5.83
N VAL A 32 2.09 -1.75 5.18
CA VAL A 32 2.73 -3.06 5.03
C VAL A 32 3.91 -3.09 5.98
N VAL A 33 3.95 -4.12 6.82
CA VAL A 33 5.11 -4.41 7.67
C VAL A 33 6.32 -4.71 6.79
N ASP A 34 7.51 -4.26 7.20
CA ASP A 34 8.76 -4.59 6.51
C ASP A 34 8.84 -6.11 6.26
N PRO A 35 8.85 -6.57 4.99
CA PRO A 35 8.76 -7.99 4.66
C PRO A 35 9.99 -8.80 5.10
N ARG A 36 11.06 -8.14 5.52
CA ARG A 36 12.23 -8.81 6.10
C ARG A 36 11.94 -9.39 7.48
N TRP A 37 10.92 -8.89 8.18
CA TRP A 37 10.62 -9.29 9.55
C TRP A 37 9.46 -10.29 9.59
N VAL A 38 9.70 -11.41 10.26
CA VAL A 38 8.72 -12.48 10.46
C VAL A 38 8.34 -12.52 11.94
N GLY A 39 7.05 -12.58 12.23
CA GLY A 39 6.56 -12.68 13.60
C GLY A 39 5.17 -12.07 13.84
N PRO A 40 4.79 -11.89 15.11
CA PRO A 40 5.56 -12.31 16.28
C PRO A 40 5.64 -13.84 16.42
N ILE A 41 6.84 -14.37 16.63
CA ILE A 41 7.14 -15.78 16.92
C ILE A 41 7.04 -15.98 18.45
N GLY A 42 6.47 -17.10 18.91
CA GLY A 42 6.27 -17.38 20.33
C GLY A 42 5.01 -16.74 20.95
N ALA A 43 4.19 -16.05 20.14
CA ALA A 43 2.91 -15.52 20.59
C ALA A 43 1.88 -16.66 20.77
N ARG A 44 1.79 -17.27 21.95
CA ARG A 44 0.71 -18.20 22.27
C ARG A 44 -0.60 -17.42 22.45
N THR A 45 -1.58 -17.70 21.61
CA THR A 45 -2.94 -17.17 21.74
C THR A 45 -3.63 -17.87 22.92
N THR A 46 -3.43 -17.37 24.15
CA THR A 46 -4.14 -17.90 25.32
C THR A 46 -5.58 -17.39 25.34
N THR A 47 -6.43 -17.94 24.48
CA THR A 47 -7.88 -17.91 24.69
C THR A 47 -8.23 -18.97 25.71
N THR A 48 -7.85 -18.78 26.98
CA THR A 48 -8.46 -19.56 28.06
C THR A 48 -8.39 -18.79 29.37
N THR A 49 -9.57 -18.37 29.83
CA THR A 49 -9.85 -18.08 31.23
C THR A 49 -9.46 -19.31 32.05
N ALA A 50 -8.29 -19.29 32.67
CA ALA A 50 -7.90 -20.33 33.62
C ALA A 50 -7.16 -19.67 34.79
N THR A 51 -7.96 -19.30 35.78
CA THR A 51 -7.59 -19.36 37.19
C THR A 51 -6.89 -20.70 37.45
N THR A 52 -5.64 -20.70 37.89
CA THR A 52 -5.14 -21.45 39.08
C THR A 52 -3.63 -21.22 39.21
N THR A 53 -3.27 -21.02 40.47
CA THR A 53 -1.98 -20.71 41.08
C THR A 53 -0.93 -21.81 40.88
N ASP A 54 0.34 -21.38 40.90
CA ASP A 54 1.58 -22.12 41.17
C ASP A 54 2.27 -22.92 40.04
N GLY A 55 3.54 -22.55 39.80
CA GLY A 55 4.51 -23.24 38.95
C GLY A 55 5.00 -22.37 37.80
N GLY A 56 6.26 -21.93 37.84
CA GLY A 56 6.88 -21.02 36.88
C GLY A 56 6.68 -21.44 35.43
N GLY A 57 5.64 -20.90 34.79
CA GLY A 57 5.39 -21.07 33.37
C GLY A 57 6.29 -20.12 32.60
N ASP A 58 7.15 -20.67 31.74
CA ASP A 58 7.94 -19.89 30.78
C ASP A 58 7.01 -18.95 30.02
N VAL A 59 7.08 -17.66 30.34
CA VAL A 59 6.39 -16.60 29.59
C VAL A 59 7.15 -16.46 28.29
N GLU A 60 6.73 -17.22 27.29
CA GLU A 60 7.28 -17.14 25.93
C GLU A 60 7.03 -15.72 25.42
N THR A 61 8.06 -14.87 25.46
CA THR A 61 7.95 -13.47 25.08
C THR A 61 7.98 -13.38 23.55
N PRO A 62 6.92 -12.86 22.91
CA PRO A 62 6.87 -12.79 21.47
C PRO A 62 7.97 -11.90 20.90
N TYR A 63 8.59 -12.33 19.82
CA TYR A 63 9.66 -11.59 19.15
C TYR A 63 9.54 -11.64 17.62
N TRP A 64 10.24 -10.74 16.95
CA TRP A 64 10.35 -10.64 15.50
C TRP A 64 11.75 -11.05 15.06
N LEU A 65 11.83 -11.82 13.97
CA LEU A 65 13.09 -12.24 13.37
C LEU A 65 13.26 -11.57 12.00
N ASN A 66 14.37 -10.88 11.79
CA ASN A 66 14.78 -10.43 10.48
C ASN A 66 15.33 -11.63 9.70
N ALA A 67 14.57 -12.12 8.72
CA ALA A 67 14.89 -13.32 7.94
C ALA A 67 16.15 -13.15 7.06
N VAL A 68 16.62 -11.92 6.84
CA VAL A 68 17.81 -11.63 6.02
C VAL A 68 19.06 -11.51 6.89
N SER A 69 19.00 -10.79 8.01
CA SER A 69 20.16 -10.56 8.88
C SER A 69 20.28 -11.54 10.05
N GLY A 70 19.20 -12.25 10.39
CA GLY A 70 19.11 -13.07 11.61
C GLY A 70 18.90 -12.26 12.89
N GLU A 71 18.73 -10.94 12.80
CA GLU A 71 18.48 -10.06 13.96
C GLU A 71 17.13 -10.38 14.62
N MET A 72 17.10 -10.36 15.95
CA MET A 72 15.89 -10.54 16.74
C MET A 72 15.49 -9.23 17.42
N SER A 73 14.20 -8.90 17.39
CA SER A 73 13.64 -7.71 18.02
C SER A 73 12.40 -8.03 18.83
N LEU A 74 12.32 -7.53 20.06
CA LEU A 74 11.07 -7.55 20.85
C LEU A 74 10.11 -6.44 20.40
N ALA A 75 10.63 -5.38 19.79
CA ALA A 75 9.82 -4.30 19.24
C ALA A 75 9.23 -4.70 17.87
N PRO A 76 8.01 -4.24 17.53
CA PRO A 76 7.44 -4.49 16.22
C PRO A 76 8.26 -3.81 15.12
N PRO A 77 8.37 -4.44 13.94
CA PRO A 77 9.09 -3.90 12.80
C PRO A 77 8.45 -2.61 12.27
N PRO A 78 9.24 -1.76 11.58
CA PRO A 78 8.69 -0.60 10.89
C PRO A 78 7.65 -1.03 9.86
N SER A 79 6.68 -0.14 9.62
CA SER A 79 5.65 -0.32 8.61
C SER A 79 5.67 0.84 7.62
N TYR A 80 5.35 0.56 6.36
CA TYR A 80 5.44 1.49 5.25
C TYR A 80 4.11 1.59 4.53
N VAL A 81 3.78 2.77 4.01
CA VAL A 81 2.57 2.93 3.17
C VAL A 81 2.72 2.07 1.91
N ASP A 82 1.72 1.22 1.64
CA ASP A 82 1.69 0.40 0.44
C ASP A 82 1.72 1.27 -0.84
N SER A 83 2.45 0.79 -1.85
CA SER A 83 2.52 1.43 -3.16
C SER A 83 1.31 1.06 -4.02
N PRO A 84 0.70 2.00 -4.74
CA PRO A 84 -0.37 1.68 -5.69
C PRO A 84 0.09 0.68 -6.76
N GLY A 85 -0.80 -0.21 -7.23
CA GLY A 85 -0.53 -1.10 -8.37
C GLY A 85 -0.32 -2.57 -8.00
N GLY A 86 0.86 -3.16 -8.21
CA GLY A 86 1.15 -4.55 -7.80
C GLY A 86 1.26 -5.54 -8.95
N LEU A 87 1.43 -6.82 -8.61
CA LEU A 87 1.77 -7.88 -9.56
C LEU A 87 0.55 -8.74 -9.91
N LEU A 88 0.31 -8.95 -11.20
CA LEU A 88 -0.69 -9.88 -11.73
C LEU A 88 0.03 -11.12 -12.27
N CYS A 89 0.13 -12.16 -11.44
CA CYS A 89 0.95 -13.36 -11.68
C CYS A 89 0.11 -14.60 -12.02
N ASP A 90 -0.85 -14.45 -12.94
CA ASP A 90 -1.69 -15.57 -13.39
C ASP A 90 -0.94 -16.53 -14.33
N GLU A 91 -1.47 -17.74 -14.52
CA GLU A 91 -0.97 -18.73 -15.48
C GLU A 91 -0.86 -18.18 -16.92
N PRO A 92 0.07 -18.72 -17.73
CA PRO A 92 0.14 -18.39 -19.15
C PRO A 92 -1.18 -18.73 -19.84
N GLY A 93 -1.63 -17.85 -20.75
CA GLY A 93 -2.89 -18.03 -21.48
C GLY A 93 -4.14 -17.39 -20.84
N LEU A 94 -4.11 -16.97 -19.56
CA LEU A 94 -5.28 -16.36 -18.90
C LEU A 94 -5.64 -14.93 -19.36
N GLY A 95 -4.90 -14.39 -20.34
CA GLY A 95 -5.19 -13.07 -20.91
C GLY A 95 -4.83 -11.91 -19.98
N LYS A 96 -3.69 -11.99 -19.28
CA LYS A 96 -3.13 -10.90 -18.47
C LYS A 96 -3.02 -9.58 -19.24
N THR A 97 -2.59 -9.64 -20.50
CA THR A 97 -2.50 -8.48 -21.39
C THR A 97 -3.86 -7.83 -21.61
N VAL A 98 -4.89 -8.63 -21.89
CA VAL A 98 -6.28 -8.12 -22.06
C VAL A 98 -6.77 -7.49 -20.76
N THR A 99 -6.45 -8.10 -19.62
CA THR A 99 -6.82 -7.60 -18.28
C THR A 99 -6.11 -6.27 -17.98
N ALA A 100 -4.82 -6.14 -18.30
CA ALA A 100 -4.05 -4.90 -18.17
C ALA A 100 -4.56 -3.79 -19.09
N LEU A 101 -4.87 -4.10 -20.35
CA LEU A 101 -5.48 -3.15 -21.28
C LEU A 101 -6.84 -2.67 -20.78
N ALA A 102 -7.67 -3.57 -20.23
CA ALA A 102 -8.94 -3.21 -19.65
C ALA A 102 -8.79 -2.21 -18.49
N LEU A 103 -7.72 -2.33 -17.68
CA LEU A 103 -7.38 -1.37 -16.63
C LEU A 103 -7.04 0.00 -17.22
N ILE A 104 -6.16 0.05 -18.22
CA ILE A 104 -5.75 1.29 -18.90
C ILE A 104 -6.99 2.02 -19.44
N PHE A 105 -7.89 1.32 -20.13
CA PHE A 105 -9.13 1.91 -20.64
C PHE A 105 -10.08 2.34 -19.51
N ALA A 106 -10.23 1.54 -18.45
CA ALA A 106 -11.04 1.87 -17.30
C ALA A 106 -10.51 3.07 -16.49
N ARG A 107 -9.24 3.44 -16.70
CA ARG A 107 -8.54 4.55 -16.04
C ARG A 107 -8.12 5.65 -17.00
N ARG A 108 -8.66 5.68 -18.22
CA ARG A 108 -8.34 6.72 -19.18
C ARG A 108 -8.66 8.11 -18.58
N GLY A 109 -7.64 8.97 -18.51
CA GLY A 109 -7.75 10.29 -17.89
C GLY A 109 -7.55 10.32 -16.37
N ALA A 110 -7.35 9.17 -15.71
CA ALA A 110 -6.92 9.14 -14.33
C ALA A 110 -5.49 9.68 -14.19
N ARG A 111 -5.21 10.33 -13.07
CA ARG A 111 -3.88 10.82 -12.70
C ARG A 111 -3.50 10.31 -11.32
N PRO A 112 -2.20 10.12 -11.03
CA PRO A 112 -1.78 9.86 -9.67
C PRO A 112 -2.15 11.04 -8.75
N PRO A 113 -2.22 10.82 -7.43
CA PRO A 113 -2.27 11.92 -6.48
C PRO A 113 -0.99 12.77 -6.60
N PRO A 114 -1.06 14.09 -6.37
CA PRO A 114 0.13 14.91 -6.35
C PRO A 114 1.07 14.46 -5.22
N PRO A 115 2.40 14.59 -5.39
CA PRO A 115 3.35 14.46 -4.29
C PRO A 115 3.03 15.42 -3.14
N THR A 116 3.50 15.10 -1.93
CA THR A 116 3.39 15.98 -0.76
C THR A 116 3.91 17.38 -1.10
N GLY A 117 3.11 18.40 -0.79
CA GLY A 117 3.45 19.79 -1.07
C GLY A 117 3.25 20.23 -2.52
N ALA A 118 2.80 19.37 -3.43
CA ALA A 118 2.51 19.75 -4.81
C ALA A 118 1.01 19.81 -5.11
N ARG A 119 0.63 20.57 -6.14
CA ARG A 119 -0.72 20.59 -6.71
C ARG A 119 -0.70 20.25 -8.19
N ALA A 120 -1.71 19.52 -8.62
CA ALA A 120 -1.90 19.19 -10.02
C ALA A 120 -2.36 20.42 -10.81
N ARG A 121 -1.76 20.65 -11.97
CA ARG A 121 -2.12 21.68 -12.94
C ARG A 121 -2.28 21.03 -14.31
N PHE A 122 -3.33 21.39 -15.03
CA PHE A 122 -3.57 20.91 -16.39
C PHE A 122 -2.97 21.90 -17.38
N CYS A 123 -2.21 21.41 -18.36
CA CYS A 123 -1.71 22.17 -19.49
C CYS A 123 -2.55 21.85 -20.72
N PRO A 124 -3.39 22.79 -21.22
CA PRO A 124 -4.22 22.55 -22.40
C PRO A 124 -3.41 22.28 -23.67
N GLU A 125 -2.30 22.99 -23.86
CA GLU A 125 -1.40 22.85 -25.03
C GLU A 125 -0.81 21.45 -25.14
N LYS A 126 -0.27 20.94 -24.03
CA LYS A 126 0.32 19.59 -23.96
C LYS A 126 -0.72 18.50 -23.70
N ARG A 127 -1.99 18.88 -23.47
CA ARG A 127 -3.08 18.01 -23.05
C ARG A 127 -2.68 17.07 -21.90
N ALA A 128 -1.89 17.59 -20.96
CA ALA A 128 -1.22 16.81 -19.93
C ALA A 128 -1.32 17.47 -18.54
N TRP A 129 -1.26 16.64 -17.51
CA TRP A 129 -1.15 17.08 -16.12
C TRP A 129 0.32 17.19 -15.70
N PHE A 130 0.63 18.21 -14.91
CA PHE A 130 1.92 18.35 -14.25
C PHE A 130 1.71 18.73 -12.78
N TYR A 131 2.71 18.46 -11.95
CA TYR A 131 2.71 18.84 -10.54
C TYR A 131 3.59 20.06 -10.34
N LYS A 132 3.08 21.06 -9.63
CA LYS A 132 3.83 22.24 -9.22
C LYS A 132 3.78 22.36 -7.71
N GLU A 133 4.90 22.68 -7.09
CA GLU A 133 4.94 22.98 -5.65
C GLU A 133 3.89 24.03 -5.28
N ALA A 134 3.14 23.75 -4.22
CA ALA A 134 2.29 24.73 -3.58
C ALA A 134 3.20 25.71 -2.86
N PRO A 135 2.92 27.03 -2.91
CA PRO A 135 3.65 27.98 -2.09
C PRO A 135 3.54 27.53 -0.64
N SER A 136 4.68 27.31 0.01
CA SER A 136 4.72 27.16 1.46
C SER A 136 4.23 28.48 2.04
N LEU A 137 3.19 28.42 2.87
CA LEU A 137 2.91 29.51 3.79
C LEU A 137 4.11 29.54 4.73
N SER A 138 5.09 30.39 4.44
CA SER A 138 6.04 30.80 5.47
C SER A 138 5.18 31.46 6.55
N SER A 139 5.03 30.79 7.67
CA SER A 139 4.58 31.45 8.89
C SER A 139 5.63 32.52 9.18
N GLY A 140 5.36 33.75 8.73
CA GLY A 140 6.13 34.92 9.09
C GLY A 140 6.05 35.07 10.60
N GLY A 141 7.04 34.52 11.30
CA GLY A 141 7.31 34.85 12.68
C GLY A 141 7.69 36.32 12.72
N GLY A 142 6.70 37.18 12.97
CA GLY A 142 6.94 38.55 13.38
C GLY A 142 7.64 38.51 14.72
N GLY A 143 8.98 38.54 14.70
CA GLY A 143 9.78 38.92 15.86
C GLY A 143 9.54 40.40 16.11
N GLY A 144 8.55 40.69 16.96
CA GLY A 144 8.38 42.01 17.54
C GLY A 144 9.57 42.30 18.45
N GLY A 145 10.30 43.37 18.12
CA GLY A 145 11.25 43.97 19.04
C GLY A 145 10.54 44.55 20.26
N GLY A 146 11.21 44.44 21.40
CA GLY A 146 10.88 45.03 22.69
C GLY A 146 12.06 44.80 23.62
#